data_AF-A0A399WAJ0-F1
#
_entry.id   AF-A0A399WAJ0-F1
#
_cell.length_a   1.000
_cell.length_b   1.000
_cell.length_c   1.000
_cell.angle_alpha   90.00
_cell.angle_beta   90.00
_cell.angle_gamma   90.00
#
_symmetry.space_group_name_H-M   'P 1'
#
loop_
_entity.id
_entity.type
_entity.pdbx_description
1 polymer ?
#
loop_
_entity_poly.entity_id
_entity_poly.type
_entity_poly.pdbx_seq_one_letter_code
_entity_poly.pdbx_strand_id
1 'polypeptide(L)' 'MTKKQRESTAKYLYDISKGIALLTVVGNFVKEKLDIPVIVSGIIATLIVFFWAYSLERNIQNE' A
#
# COMPACT_ATOMS: atom_id res chain seq x y z
N MET A 1 -12.83 11.46 12.61
CA MET A 1 -11.43 11.26 13.06
C MET A 1 -10.78 12.60 13.30
N THR A 2 -9.93 12.71 14.32
CA THR A 2 -9.10 13.91 14.55
C THR A 2 -7.99 14.01 13.49
N LYS A 3 -7.36 15.19 13.34
CA LYS A 3 -6.21 15.40 12.43
C LYS A 3 -5.10 14.37 12.68
N LYS A 4 -4.72 14.19 13.96
CA LYS A 4 -3.73 13.18 14.40
C LYS A 4 -4.11 11.75 14.03
N GLN A 5 -5.38 11.37 14.16
CA GLN A 5 -5.84 10.04 13.77
C GLN A 5 -5.70 9.84 12.25
N ARG A 6 -6.04 10.83 11.44
CA ARG A 6 -5.93 10.75 9.98
C ARG A 6 -4.48 10.66 9.51
N GLU A 7 -3.58 11.41 10.13
CA GLU A 7 -2.13 11.31 9.87
C GLU A 7 -1.59 9.91 10.21
N SER A 8 -1.99 9.37 11.36
CA SER A 8 -1.61 8.00 11.75
C SER A 8 -2.15 6.96 10.77
N THR A 9 -3.39 7.12 10.30
CA THR A 9 -4.00 6.22 9.30
C THR A 9 -3.29 6.33 7.96
N ALA A 10 -2.93 7.53 7.49
CA ALA A 10 -2.19 7.70 6.23
C ALA A 10 -0.84 6.97 6.29
N LYS A 11 -0.09 7.13 7.38
CA LYS A 11 1.18 6.40 7.61
C LYS A 11 0.98 4.89 7.62
N TYR A 12 -0.03 4.41 8.34
CA TYR A 12 -0.36 2.98 8.38
C TYR A 12 -0.70 2.41 7.00
N LEU A 13 -1.47 3.15 6.18
CA LEU A 13 -1.78 2.74 4.81
C LEU A 13 -0.52 2.71 3.93
N TYR A 14 0.40 3.66 4.08
CA TYR A 14 1.69 3.60 3.39
C TYR A 14 2.51 2.37 3.77
N ASP A 15 2.53 2.00 5.05
CA ASP A 15 3.25 0.81 5.51
C ASP A 15 2.61 -0.48 4.98
N ILE A 16 1.28 -0.56 4.92
CA ILE A 16 0.57 -1.66 4.26
C ILE A 16 0.94 -1.74 2.77
N SER A 17 0.91 -0.61 2.06
CA SER A 17 1.26 -0.58 0.62
C SER A 17 2.66 -1.14 0.38
N LYS A 18 3.66 -0.70 1.16
CA LYS A 18 5.02 -1.24 1.10
C LYS A 18 5.07 -2.73 1.47
N GLY A 19 4.29 -3.15 2.48
CA GLY A 19 4.16 -4.54 2.89
C GLY A 19 3.61 -5.44 1.77
N ILE A 20 2.56 -5.01 1.07
CA ILE A 20 2.01 -5.73 -0.08
C ILE A 20 3.06 -5.84 -1.18
N ALA A 21 3.71 -4.73 -1.55
CA ALA A 21 4.75 -4.74 -2.57
C ALA A 21 5.88 -5.73 -2.23
N LEU A 22 6.33 -5.72 -0.96
CA LEU A 22 7.35 -6.63 -0.46
C LEU A 22 6.88 -8.09 -0.55
N LEU A 23 5.68 -8.40 -0.07
CA LEU A 23 5.13 -9.76 -0.11
C LEU A 23 4.93 -10.26 -1.54
N THR A 24 4.54 -9.40 -2.47
CA THR A 24 4.45 -9.73 -3.89
C THR A 24 5.81 -10.11 -4.46
N VAL A 25 6.87 -9.36 -4.15
CA VAL A 25 8.22 -9.67 -4.63
C VAL A 25 8.77 -10.91 -3.93
N VAL A 26 8.88 -10.87 -2.61
CA VAL A 26 9.47 -11.96 -1.79
C VAL A 26 8.70 -13.27 -1.97
N GLY A 27 7.37 -13.23 -2.03
CA GLY A 27 6.55 -14.42 -2.22
C GLY A 27 6.81 -15.13 -3.55
N ASN A 28 7.11 -14.40 -4.62
CA ASN A 28 7.48 -14.99 -5.91
C ASN A 28 8.92 -15.53 -5.88
N PHE A 29 9.85 -14.85 -5.21
CA PHE A 29 11.22 -15.34 -5.01
C PHE A 29 11.26 -16.64 -4.20
N VAL A 30 10.55 -16.71 -3.07
CA VAL A 30 10.52 -17.90 -2.18
C VAL A 30 9.89 -19.11 -2.87
N LYS A 31 8.94 -18.90 -3.78
CA LYS A 31 8.29 -19.98 -4.53
C LYS A 31 9.08 -20.44 -5.77
N GLU A 32 10.18 -19.76 -6.11
CA GLU A 32 10.96 -19.98 -7.33
C GLU A 32 10.10 -20.03 -8.62
N LYS A 33 8.93 -19.39 -8.57
CA LYS A 33 7.93 -19.42 -9.64
C LYS A 33 7.34 -18.03 -9.79
N LEU A 34 7.41 -17.51 -11.02
CA LEU A 34 6.80 -16.24 -11.38
C LEU A 34 5.32 -16.45 -11.69
N ASP A 35 4.48 -16.19 -10.69
CA ASP A 35 3.03 -16.20 -10.83
C ASP A 35 2.55 -14.81 -11.26
N ILE A 36 2.43 -14.63 -12.58
CA ILE A 36 2.05 -13.36 -13.19
C ILE A 36 0.72 -12.81 -12.64
N PRO A 37 -0.36 -13.60 -12.50
CA PRO A 37 -1.58 -13.15 -11.82
C PRO A 37 -1.36 -12.59 -10.41
N VAL A 38 -0.53 -13.24 -9.60
CA VAL A 38 -0.20 -12.78 -8.24
C VAL A 38 0.60 -11.48 -8.28
N ILE A 39 1.54 -11.34 -9.22
CA ILE A 39 2.32 -10.11 -9.39
C ILE A 39 1.40 -8.94 -9.77
N VAL A 40 0.54 -9.14 -10.78
CA VAL A 40 -0.37 -8.09 -11.27
C VAL A 40 -1.36 -7.66 -10.17
N SER A 41 -1.98 -8.63 -9.48
CA SER A 41 -2.90 -8.32 -8.38
C SER A 41 -2.20 -7.61 -7.21
N GLY A 42 -0.97 -8.01 -6.88
CA GLY A 42 -0.16 -7.36 -5.86
C GLY A 42 0.21 -5.92 -6.20
N ILE A 43 0.58 -5.64 -7.45
CA ILE A 43 0.84 -4.28 -7.93
C ILE A 43 -0.44 -3.42 -7.85
N ILE A 44 -1.57 -3.94 -8.32
CA ILE A 44 -2.85 -3.22 -8.26
C ILE A 44 -3.23 -2.91 -6.81
N ALA A 45 -3.15 -3.89 -5.90
CA ALA A 45 -3.44 -3.68 -4.49
C ALA A 45 -2.50 -2.65 -3.84
N THR A 46 -1.20 -2.72 -4.15
CA THR A 46 -0.19 -1.75 -3.68
C THR A 46 -0.58 -0.32 -4.09
N LEU A 47 -0.93 -0.12 -5.36
CA LEU A 47 -1.33 1.17 -5.90
C LEU A 47 -2.61 1.69 -5.27
N ILE A 48 -3.64 0.85 -5.12
CA ILE A 48 -4.91 1.23 -4.49
C ILE A 48 -4.66 1.76 -3.07
N VAL A 49 -3.92 1.00 -2.25
CA VAL A 49 -3.64 1.38 -0.87
C VAL A 49 -2.77 2.64 -0.82
N PHE A 50 -1.78 2.77 -1.71
CA PHE A 50 -0.94 3.96 -1.81
C PHE A 50 -1.75 5.21 -2.15
N PHE A 51 -2.61 5.14 -3.19
CA PHE A 51 -3.43 6.27 -3.60
C PHE A 51 -4.45 6.65 -2.53
N TRP A 52 -4.94 5.67 -1.77
CA TRP A 52 -5.81 5.96 -0.64
C TRP A 52 -5.07 6.71 0.47
N ALA A 53 -3.87 6.25 0.84
CA ALA A 53 -3.00 6.95 1.79
C ALA A 53 -2.71 8.39 1.33
N TYR A 54 -2.34 8.55 0.06
CA TYR A 54 -2.03 9.84 -0.56
C TYR A 54 -3.23 10.78 -0.59
N SER A 55 -4.42 10.28 -0.92
CA SER A 55 -5.64 11.08 -0.88
C SER A 55 -5.96 11.55 0.54
N LEU A 56 -5.77 10.69 1.54
CA LEU A 56 -5.98 11.05 2.94
C LEU A 56 -4.98 12.12 3.40
N GLU A 57 -3.69 11.94 3.10
CA GLU A 57 -2.65 12.92 3.41
C GLU A 57 -2.91 14.27 2.74
N ARG A 58 -3.30 14.27 1.46
CA ARG A 58 -3.64 15.48 0.72
C ARG A 58 -4.83 16.22 1.32
N ASN A 59 -5.86 15.50 1.77
CA ASN A 59 -6.99 16.11 2.46
C ASN A 59 -6.58 16.78 3.77
N ILE A 60 -5.64 16.20 4.52
CA ILE A 60 -5.12 16.77 5.77
C ILE A 60 -4.29 18.04 5.51
N GLN A 61 -3.54 18.08 4.40
CA GLN A 61 -2.71 19.23 4.03
C GLN A 61 -3.53 20.45 3.60
N ASN A 62 -4.72 20.23 3.04
CA ASN A 62 -5.63 21.29 2.59
C ASN A 62 -6.53 21.84 3.73
N GLU A 63 -6.37 21.34 4.97
CA GLU A 63 -7.05 21.80 6.19
C GLU A 63 -6.13 22.63 7.11
#